data_AF-A0A3B9EZT2-F1
#
_entry.id   AF-A0A3B9EZT2-F1
#
_cell.length_a   1.000
_cell.length_b   1.000
_cell.length_c   1.000
_cell.angle_alpha   90.00
_cell.angle_beta   90.00
_cell.angle_gamma   90.00
#
_symmetry.space_group_name_H-M   'P 1'
#
loop_
_entity.id
_entity.type
_entity.pdbx_description
1 polymer ?
#
loop_
_entity_poly.entity_id
_entity_poly.type
_entity_poly.pdbx_seq_one_letter_code
_entity_poly.pdbx_strand_id
1 'polypeptide(L)'
;MLQTNVETGKYQSDMEKAVNFVLNRGFEDIKARHGDYEEPATLRMMDQEGGFVPDITATKNGGKYYFEIANRNEDARQVVGKWKLMSTLARM
;
A
#
# COMPACT_ATOMS: atom_id res chain seq x y z
N MET A 1 -10.57 9.18 3.50
CA MET A 1 -9.37 8.87 2.68
C MET A 1 -9.52 7.48 2.11
N LEU A 2 -9.81 7.39 0.82
CA LEU A 2 -9.86 6.15 0.04
C LEU A 2 -9.31 6.55 -1.34
N GLN A 3 -8.33 5.82 -1.87
CA GLN A 3 -7.89 6.05 -3.25
C GLN A 3 -9.11 5.90 -4.16
N THR A 4 -9.47 6.93 -4.92
CA THR A 4 -10.71 6.98 -5.72
C THR A 4 -10.69 6.11 -6.97
N ASN A 5 -9.58 5.41 -7.24
CA ASN A 5 -9.30 4.76 -8.54
C ASN A 5 -8.92 3.27 -8.44
N VAL A 6 -9.15 2.62 -7.30
CA VAL A 6 -8.76 1.20 -7.05
C VAL A 6 -9.41 0.26 -8.08
N GLU A 7 -10.55 0.61 -8.65
CA GLU A 7 -11.25 -0.23 -9.64
C GLU A 7 -10.90 0.11 -11.11
N THR A 8 -10.05 1.09 -11.37
CA THR A 8 -9.68 1.42 -12.75
C THR A 8 -8.83 0.30 -13.37
N GLY A 9 -9.09 -0.06 -14.63
CA GLY A 9 -8.29 -1.09 -15.32
C GLY A 9 -6.79 -0.78 -15.37
N LYS A 10 -6.42 0.51 -15.38
CA LYS A 10 -5.02 0.94 -15.26
C LYS A 10 -4.45 0.60 -13.88
N TYR A 11 -5.16 0.90 -12.80
CA TYR A 11 -4.70 0.58 -11.45
C TYR A 11 -4.51 -0.92 -11.28
N GLN A 12 -5.46 -1.73 -11.73
CA GLN A 12 -5.36 -3.19 -11.64
C GLN A 12 -4.15 -3.74 -12.43
N SER A 13 -3.87 -3.20 -13.63
CA SER A 13 -2.66 -3.55 -14.38
C SER A 13 -1.36 -3.14 -13.67
N ASP A 14 -1.34 -1.99 -13.01
CA ASP A 14 -0.18 -1.56 -12.24
C ASP A 14 -0.01 -2.37 -10.95
N MET A 15 -1.11 -2.79 -10.32
CA MET A 15 -1.14 -3.70 -9.18
C MET A 15 -0.58 -5.07 -9.52
N GLU A 16 -0.98 -5.65 -10.65
CA GLU A 16 -0.43 -6.94 -11.11
C GLU A 16 1.09 -6.88 -11.26
N LYS A 17 1.62 -5.81 -11.87
CA LYS A 17 3.07 -5.59 -11.99
C LYS A 17 3.73 -5.40 -10.62
N ALA A 18 3.10 -4.66 -9.72
CA ALA A 18 3.62 -4.40 -8.38
C ALA A 18 3.67 -5.69 -7.54
N VAL A 19 2.63 -6.52 -7.59
CA VAL A 19 2.59 -7.82 -6.92
C VAL A 19 3.67 -8.74 -7.48
N ASN A 20 3.81 -8.85 -8.81
CA ASN A 20 4.88 -9.62 -9.42
C ASN A 20 6.28 -9.12 -9.02
N PHE A 21 6.47 -7.81 -8.89
CA PHE A 21 7.72 -7.22 -8.39
C PHE A 21 8.05 -7.64 -6.95
N VAL A 22 7.02 -7.72 -6.09
CA VAL A 22 7.14 -8.14 -4.69
C VAL A 22 7.41 -9.65 -4.62
N LEU A 23 6.63 -10.47 -5.32
CA LEU A 23 6.86 -11.93 -5.43
C LEU A 23 8.28 -12.27 -5.90
N ASN A 24 8.73 -11.68 -7.00
CA ASN A 24 10.06 -11.95 -7.59
C ASN A 24 11.22 -11.52 -6.68
N ARG A 25 10.96 -10.70 -5.66
CA ARG A 25 11.95 -10.32 -4.64
C ARG A 25 11.97 -11.26 -3.45
N GLY A 26 11.16 -12.32 -3.43
CA GLY A 26 11.11 -13.29 -2.33
C GLY A 26 10.49 -12.71 -1.07
N PHE A 27 9.45 -11.89 -1.23
CA PHE A 27 8.56 -11.53 -0.13
C PHE A 27 7.49 -12.62 0.04
N GLU A 28 7.03 -12.78 1.27
CA GLU A 28 6.07 -13.79 1.72
C GLU A 28 4.83 -13.10 2.34
N ASP A 29 3.80 -13.88 2.69
CA ASP A 29 2.54 -13.39 3.29
C ASP A 29 1.93 -12.17 2.58
N ILE A 30 1.95 -12.18 1.24
CA ILE A 30 1.55 -11.03 0.44
C ILE A 30 0.02 -10.84 0.54
N LYS A 31 -0.37 -9.64 0.95
CA LYS A 31 -1.74 -9.11 0.85
C LYS A 31 -1.72 -7.93 -0.09
N ALA A 32 -2.70 -7.83 -0.97
CA ALA A 32 -2.74 -6.80 -2.00
C ALA A 32 -4.18 -6.40 -2.32
N ARG A 33 -4.37 -5.14 -2.74
CA ARG A 33 -5.65 -4.64 -3.29
C ARG A 33 -5.89 -5.13 -4.73
N HIS A 34 -5.68 -6.42 -4.95
CA HIS A 34 -5.84 -7.12 -6.22
C HIS A 34 -6.71 -8.34 -5.97
N GLY A 35 -7.62 -8.67 -6.89
CA GLY A 35 -8.68 -9.67 -6.65
C GLY A 35 -8.21 -11.07 -6.26
N ASP A 36 -6.97 -11.43 -6.62
CA ASP A 36 -6.36 -12.73 -6.29
C ASP A 36 -5.73 -12.79 -4.89
N TYR A 37 -5.77 -11.71 -4.11
CA TYR A 37 -5.10 -11.59 -2.81
C TYR A 37 -6.06 -11.12 -1.72
N GLU A 38 -5.74 -11.45 -0.47
CA GLU A 38 -6.40 -10.84 0.67
C GLU A 38 -6.09 -9.33 0.70
N GLU A 39 -7.10 -8.50 0.99
CA GLU A 39 -6.89 -7.06 1.11
C GLU A 39 -6.05 -6.72 2.36
N PRO A 40 -5.09 -5.78 2.28
CA PRO A 40 -4.33 -5.33 3.43
C PRO A 40 -5.20 -4.72 4.54
N ALA A 41 -4.73 -4.83 5.78
CA ALA A 41 -5.41 -4.21 6.91
C ALA A 41 -5.27 -2.67 6.88
N THR A 42 -6.33 -1.98 7.33
CA THR A 42 -6.32 -0.53 7.52
C THR A 42 -5.37 -0.13 8.65
N LEU A 43 -4.40 0.73 8.32
CA LEU A 43 -3.51 1.39 9.27
C LEU A 43 -4.19 2.66 9.79
N ARG A 44 -4.13 2.88 11.10
CA ARG A 44 -4.68 4.08 11.75
C ARG A 44 -3.61 4.74 12.59
N MET A 45 -3.46 6.05 12.46
CA MET A 45 -2.71 6.84 13.44
C MET A 45 -3.65 7.21 14.59
N MET A 46 -3.15 7.17 15.83
CA MET A 46 -3.97 7.43 17.03
C MET A 46 -4.56 8.85 17.05
N ASP A 47 -3.98 9.80 16.32
CA ASP A 47 -4.28 11.23 16.34
C ASP A 47 -4.87 11.76 15.02
N GLN A 48 -5.02 10.93 13.98
CA GLN A 48 -5.64 11.33 12.72
C GLN A 48 -6.98 10.63 12.49
N GLU A 49 -8.01 11.42 12.22
CA GLU A 49 -9.25 10.93 11.62
C GLU A 49 -8.98 10.48 10.19
N GLY A 50 -8.60 9.21 10.04
CA GLY A 50 -8.33 8.63 8.74
C GLY A 50 -7.62 7.29 8.85
N GLY A 51 -8.21 6.26 8.25
CA GLY A 51 -7.53 5.01 7.97
C GLY A 51 -6.81 5.07 6.63
N PHE A 52 -5.64 4.44 6.55
CA PHE A 52 -4.90 4.25 5.32
C PHE A 52 -4.70 2.76 5.09
N VAL A 53 -5.18 2.25 3.95
CA VAL A 53 -4.96 0.86 3.56
C VAL A 53 -3.84 0.86 2.50
N PRO A 54 -2.71 0.17 2.75
CA PRO A 54 -1.64 0.04 1.76
C PRO A 54 -2.09 -0.67 0.49
N ASP A 55 -1.42 -0.44 -0.63
CA ASP A 55 -1.65 -1.21 -1.85
C ASP A 55 -1.19 -2.67 -1.69
N ILE A 56 -0.01 -2.89 -1.08
CA ILE A 56 0.53 -4.22 -0.78
C ILE A 56 1.16 -4.24 0.62
N THR A 57 0.93 -5.31 1.37
CA THR A 57 1.74 -5.68 2.55
C THR A 57 2.37 -7.03 2.39
N ALA A 58 3.57 -7.23 2.91
CA ALA A 58 4.27 -8.51 2.85
C ALA A 58 5.23 -8.67 4.03
N THR A 59 5.75 -9.88 4.20
CA THR A 59 6.81 -10.22 5.16
C THR A 59 8.09 -10.60 4.41
N LYS A 60 9.25 -10.33 5.00
CA LYS A 60 10.54 -10.87 4.53
C LYS A 60 11.57 -10.80 5.64
N ASN A 61 12.32 -11.88 5.86
CA ASN A 61 13.38 -11.92 6.89
C ASN A 61 12.89 -11.47 8.28
N GLY A 62 11.65 -11.81 8.64
CA GLY A 62 11.02 -11.39 9.91
C GLY A 62 10.55 -9.93 9.96
N GLY A 63 10.79 -9.13 8.91
CA GLY A 63 10.31 -7.76 8.79
C GLY A 63 8.97 -7.65 8.07
N LYS A 64 8.21 -6.60 8.39
CA LYS A 64 6.95 -6.26 7.71
C LYS A 64 7.16 -5.10 6.75
N TYR A 65 6.60 -5.22 5.55
CA TYR A 65 6.80 -4.28 4.46
C TYR A 65 5.47 -3.77 3.92
N TYR A 66 5.50 -2.53 3.47
CA TYR A 66 4.36 -1.77 2.98
C TYR A 66 4.73 -1.14 1.63
N PHE A 67 3.93 -1.33 0.61
CA PHE A 67 4.15 -0.78 -0.72
C PHE A 67 2.97 0.05 -1.18
N GLU A 68 3.26 1.09 -1.97
CA GLU A 68 2.29 2.00 -2.57
C GLU A 68 2.66 2.26 -4.03
N ILE A 69 1.65 2.28 -4.89
CA ILE A 69 1.74 2.78 -6.25
C ILE A 69 1.58 4.30 -6.20
N ALA A 70 2.63 5.02 -6.58
CA ALA A 70 2.57 6.48 -6.61
C ALA A 70 1.66 6.97 -7.75
N ASN A 71 0.59 7.68 -7.39
CA ASN A 71 -0.25 8.40 -8.34
C ASN A 71 0.02 9.91 -8.27
N ARG A 72 0.46 10.49 -9.39
CA ARG A 72 0.81 11.92 -9.47
C ARG A 72 -0.39 12.86 -9.43
N ASN A 73 -1.61 12.33 -9.57
CA ASN A 73 -2.84 13.11 -9.58
C ASN A 73 -3.51 13.18 -8.19
N GLU A 74 -2.86 12.68 -7.14
CA GLU A 74 -3.36 12.78 -5.76
C GLU A 74 -3.25 14.22 -5.20
N ASP A 75 -4.15 14.59 -4.30
CA ASP A 75 -4.07 15.86 -3.56
C ASP A 75 -2.77 15.92 -2.74
N ALA A 76 -2.02 17.02 -2.88
CA ALA A 76 -0.70 17.18 -2.27
C ALA A 76 -0.69 16.99 -0.74
N ARG A 77 -1.75 17.37 -0.01
CA ARG A 77 -1.82 17.17 1.44
C ARG A 77 -1.99 15.69 1.78
N GLN A 78 -2.79 14.97 1.01
CA GLN A 78 -3.00 13.53 1.20
C GLN A 78 -1.71 12.76 0.92
N VAL A 79 -0.99 13.13 -0.13
CA VAL A 79 0.33 12.58 -0.46
C VAL A 79 1.30 12.77 0.70
N VAL A 80 1.42 13.98 1.26
CA VAL A 80 2.31 14.26 2.39
C VAL A 80 1.96 13.44 3.63
N GLY A 81 0.67 13.34 3.98
CA GLY A 81 0.21 12.53 5.12
C GLY A 81 0.57 11.05 4.95
N LYS A 82 0.29 10.48 3.77
CA LYS A 82 0.63 9.11 3.40
C LYS A 82 2.12 8.81 3.59
N TRP A 83 2.99 9.65 3.03
CA TRP A 83 4.44 9.44 3.13
C TRP A 83 4.98 9.62 4.55
N LYS A 84 4.41 10.53 5.35
CA LYS A 84 4.75 10.66 6.78
C LYS A 84 4.40 9.40 7.57
N LEU A 85 3.22 8.81 7.32
CA LEU A 85 2.81 7.56 7.95
C LEU A 85 3.78 6.43 7.56
N MET A 86 4.05 6.25 6.27
CA MET A 86 4.98 5.20 5.80
C MET A 86 6.39 5.39 6.36
N SER A 87 6.89 6.62 6.42
CA SER A 87 8.20 6.92 7.00
C SER A 87 8.25 6.58 8.49
N THR A 88 7.16 6.84 9.23
CA THR A 88 7.07 6.46 10.65
C THR A 88 7.14 4.94 10.80
N LEU A 89 6.36 4.19 10.02
CA LEU A 89 6.33 2.72 10.06
C LEU A 89 7.69 2.10 9.73
N ALA A 90 8.43 2.68 8.80
CA ALA A 90 9.76 2.19 8.41
C ALA A 90 10.85 2.47 9.47
N ARG A 91 10.59 3.34 10.46
CA ARG A 91 11.53 3.68 11.53
C ARG A 91 11.28 2.92 12.83
N MET A 92 10.17 2.18 12.91
CA MET A 92 9.82 1.31 14.05
C MET A 92 10.45 -0.06 13.88
#